data_AF-G3PCE6-F1
#
_entry.id   AF-G3PCE6-F1
#
_cell.length_a   1.000
_cell.length_b   1.000
_cell.length_c   1.000
_cell.angle_alpha   90.00
_cell.angle_beta   90.00
_cell.angle_gamma   90.00
#
_symmetry.space_group_name_H-M   'P 1'
#
loop_
_entity.id
_entity.type
_entity.pdbx_description
1 polymer ?
#
loop_
_entity_poly.entity_id
_entity_poly.type
_entity_poly.pdbx_seq_one_letter_code
_entity_poly.pdbx_strand_id
1 'polypeptide(L)'
;MFRELPESTGSECLGSMTPETQDFYLRMDHHRRRSGYRLGRIIARQQLLKKIAGEIEAKEACDWLRAAGFPQYAQLFEDSQFPIDISPVKRDHDFLDKDLVEPLCRRLNTLNKCASMKLDVNLAKKKLEKSTN
;
A
#
# COMPACT_ATOMS: atom_id res chain seq x y z
N MET A 1 -47.03 14.54 -7.30
CA MET A 1 -45.79 14.24 -8.06
C MET A 1 -44.69 14.03 -7.05
N PHE A 2 -44.28 12.78 -6.85
CA PHE A 2 -43.19 12.42 -5.93
C PHE A 2 -41.87 12.92 -6.54
N ARG A 3 -41.10 13.70 -5.78
CA ARG A 3 -39.71 14.03 -6.12
C ARG A 3 -38.85 12.82 -5.76
N GLU A 4 -38.24 12.20 -6.75
CA GLU A 4 -37.19 11.21 -6.56
C GLU A 4 -35.99 11.89 -5.89
N LEU A 5 -35.58 11.36 -4.73
CA LEU A 5 -34.34 11.70 -4.06
C LEU A 5 -33.20 10.94 -4.79
N PRO A 6 -32.07 11.59 -5.11
CA PRO A 6 -30.95 10.88 -5.72
C PRO A 6 -30.43 9.83 -4.75
N GLU A 7 -30.28 8.60 -5.26
CA GLU A 7 -29.76 7.46 -4.53
C GLU A 7 -28.45 7.79 -3.84
N SER A 8 -28.42 7.45 -2.56
CA SER A 8 -27.30 7.61 -1.64
C SER A 8 -25.99 7.08 -2.24
N THR A 9 -25.00 7.97 -2.32
CA THR A 9 -23.56 7.68 -2.51
C THR A 9 -22.95 6.86 -1.36
N GLY A 10 -23.75 6.03 -0.67
CA GLY A 10 -23.32 5.11 0.38
C GLY A 10 -22.92 3.73 -0.15
N SER A 11 -23.29 3.40 -1.39
CA SER A 11 -23.04 2.09 -2.00
C SER A 11 -21.57 1.89 -2.38
N GLU A 12 -20.90 2.91 -2.92
CA GLU A 12 -19.50 2.83 -3.36
C GLU A 12 -18.49 2.74 -2.19
N CYS A 13 -18.86 3.22 -1.00
CA CYS A 13 -17.97 3.28 0.16
C CYS A 13 -17.72 1.92 0.81
N LEU A 14 -18.73 1.03 0.78
CA LEU A 14 -18.68 -0.27 1.45
C LEU A 14 -17.69 -1.23 0.77
N GLY A 15 -17.53 -1.12 -0.55
CA GLY A 15 -16.64 -1.98 -1.34
C GLY A 15 -15.14 -1.85 -1.02
N SER A 16 -14.73 -0.83 -0.27
CA SER A 16 -13.33 -0.60 0.11
C SER A 16 -12.87 -1.36 1.38
N MET A 17 -13.80 -2.05 2.04
CA MET A 17 -13.59 -2.75 3.31
C MET A 17 -13.53 -4.27 3.14
N THR A 18 -12.88 -4.97 4.06
CA THR A 18 -12.89 -6.44 4.07
C THR A 18 -14.28 -6.96 4.49
N PRO A 19 -14.69 -8.17 4.06
CA PRO A 19 -16.02 -8.73 4.34
C PRO A 19 -16.36 -8.78 5.84
N GLU A 20 -15.37 -9.07 6.68
CA GLU A 20 -15.51 -9.16 8.14
C GLU A 20 -15.77 -7.78 8.75
N THR A 21 -15.15 -6.74 8.16
CA THR A 21 -15.34 -5.38 8.61
C THR A 21 -16.72 -4.86 8.18
N GLN A 22 -17.18 -5.23 6.99
CA GLN A 22 -18.54 -4.92 6.51
C GLN A 22 -19.60 -5.51 7.44
N ASP A 23 -19.48 -6.78 7.83
CA ASP A 23 -20.44 -7.45 8.73
C ASP A 23 -20.51 -6.78 10.11
N PHE A 24 -19.35 -6.44 10.69
CA PHE A 24 -19.29 -5.68 11.94
C PHE A 24 -20.03 -4.34 11.84
N TYR A 25 -19.85 -3.60 10.73
CA TYR A 25 -20.54 -2.33 10.51
C TYR A 25 -22.05 -2.51 10.35
N LEU A 26 -22.49 -3.47 9.54
CA LEU A 26 -23.91 -3.75 9.29
C LEU A 26 -24.63 -4.17 10.57
N ARG A 27 -24.00 -5.01 11.39
CA ARG A 27 -24.55 -5.46 12.69
C ARG A 27 -24.66 -4.31 13.70
N MET A 28 -23.77 -3.34 13.64
CA MET A 28 -23.81 -2.13 14.49
C MET A 28 -24.89 -1.11 14.06
N ASP A 29 -25.32 -1.12 12.80
CA ASP A 29 -26.23 -0.10 12.22
C ASP A 29 -27.69 -0.26 12.69
N HIS A 30 -28.12 -1.48 13.04
CA HIS A 30 -29.52 -1.75 13.41
C HIS A 30 -29.97 -1.10 14.73
N HIS A 31 -29.04 -0.73 15.64
CA HIS A 31 -29.40 -0.23 16.97
C HIS A 31 -29.07 1.25 17.22
N ARG A 32 -28.31 1.90 16.34
CA ARG A 32 -28.03 3.34 16.43
C ARG A 32 -27.96 3.90 15.02
N ARG A 33 -29.00 4.63 14.58
CA ARG A 33 -28.94 5.49 13.38
C ARG A 33 -27.70 6.38 13.46
N ARG A 34 -26.60 5.95 12.83
CA ARG A 34 -25.34 6.68 12.83
C ARG A 34 -25.35 7.55 11.58
N SER A 35 -25.19 8.86 11.75
CA SER A 35 -25.06 9.78 10.61
C SER A 35 -23.97 9.25 9.66
N GLY A 36 -24.28 9.13 8.36
CA GLY A 36 -23.34 8.66 7.34
C GLY A 36 -22.01 9.42 7.33
N TYR A 37 -22.03 10.67 7.83
CA TYR A 37 -20.83 11.47 8.09
C TYR A 37 -19.85 10.82 9.09
N ARG A 38 -20.35 10.16 10.15
CA ARG A 38 -19.50 9.45 11.12
C ARG A 38 -18.82 8.25 10.46
N LEU A 39 -19.55 7.49 9.63
CA LEU A 39 -19.00 6.36 8.89
C LEU A 39 -17.95 6.84 7.89
N GLY A 40 -18.26 7.89 7.13
CA GLY A 40 -17.31 8.52 6.20
C GLY A 40 -16.00 8.95 6.88
N ARG A 41 -16.06 9.55 8.07
CA ARG A 41 -14.85 9.92 8.84
C ARG A 41 -14.04 8.71 9.30
N ILE A 42 -14.69 7.59 9.64
CA ILE A 42 -13.97 6.38 10.06
C ILE A 42 -13.28 5.73 8.85
N ILE A 43 -13.97 5.64 7.71
CA ILE A 43 -13.41 5.09 6.47
C ILE A 43 -12.23 5.94 6.00
N ALA A 44 -12.37 7.27 5.95
CA ALA A 44 -11.28 8.16 5.58
C ALA A 44 -10.05 8.00 6.49
N ARG A 45 -10.27 7.86 7.81
CA ARG A 45 -9.18 7.58 8.76
C ARG A 45 -8.52 6.23 8.48
N GLN A 46 -9.30 5.18 8.21
CA GLN A 46 -8.77 3.84 7.92
C GLN A 46 -7.96 3.83 6.62
N GLN A 47 -8.44 4.50 5.57
CA GLN A 47 -7.73 4.65 4.30
C GLN A 47 -6.41 5.40 4.48
N LEU A 48 -6.42 6.50 5.26
CA LEU A 48 -5.19 7.24 5.57
C LEU A 48 -4.17 6.37 6.32
N LEU A 49 -4.61 5.64 7.35
CA LEU A 49 -3.73 4.73 8.09
C LEU A 49 -3.15 3.63 7.20
N LYS A 50 -3.97 3.06 6.30
CA LYS A 50 -3.50 2.08 5.31
C LYS A 50 -2.45 2.68 4.37
N LYS A 51 -2.65 3.92 3.91
CA LYS A 51 -1.68 4.63 3.06
C LYS A 51 -0.35 4.84 3.80
N ILE A 52 -0.40 5.38 5.02
CA ILE A 52 0.80 5.63 5.85
C ILE A 52 1.55 4.31 6.15
N ALA A 53 0.82 3.24 6.51
CA ALA A 53 1.44 1.94 6.75
C ALA A 53 2.16 1.43 5.49
N GLY A 54 1.53 1.53 4.32
CA GLY A 54 2.15 1.17 3.05
C GLY A 54 3.39 2.01 2.71
N GLU A 55 3.39 3.30 3.01
CA GLU A 55 4.55 4.19 2.80
C GLU A 55 5.73 3.80 3.71
N ILE A 56 5.45 3.45 4.98
CA ILE A 56 6.47 2.97 5.92
C ILE A 56 7.06 1.64 5.44
N GLU A 57 6.20 0.67 5.12
CA GLU A 57 6.64 -0.64 4.62
C GLU A 57 7.48 -0.53 3.34
N ALA A 58 7.07 0.33 2.42
CA ALA A 58 7.82 0.59 1.19
C ALA A 58 9.19 1.21 1.46
N LYS A 59 9.25 2.20 2.36
CA LYS A 59 10.50 2.83 2.77
C LYS A 59 11.45 1.82 3.41
N GLU A 60 10.98 1.05 4.39
CA GLU A 60 11.78 0.04 5.07
C GLU A 60 12.28 -1.05 4.11
N ALA A 61 11.45 -1.47 3.14
CA ALA A 61 11.87 -2.42 2.12
C ALA A 61 12.96 -1.83 1.22
N CYS A 62 12.83 -0.57 0.78
CA CYS A 62 13.86 0.11 -0.02
C CYS A 62 15.17 0.29 0.76
N ASP A 63 15.10 0.71 2.03
CA ASP A 63 16.28 0.89 2.88
C ASP A 63 16.98 -0.45 3.14
N TRP A 64 16.20 -1.52 3.38
CA TRP A 64 16.75 -2.87 3.49
C TRP A 64 17.43 -3.33 2.19
N LEU A 65 16.81 -3.11 1.03
CA LEU A 65 17.37 -3.49 -0.27
C LEU A 65 18.71 -2.80 -0.53
N ARG A 66 18.81 -1.50 -0.20
CA ARG A 66 20.08 -0.76 -0.30
C ARG A 66 21.14 -1.32 0.64
N ALA A 67 20.79 -1.57 1.90
CA ALA A 67 21.73 -2.10 2.91
C ALA A 67 22.20 -3.52 2.60
N ALA A 68 21.32 -4.36 2.02
CA ALA A 68 21.61 -5.73 1.63
C ALA A 68 22.41 -5.84 0.32
N GLY A 69 22.72 -4.72 -0.35
CA GLY A 69 23.49 -4.72 -1.61
C GLY A 69 22.65 -4.92 -2.87
N PHE A 70 21.34 -4.69 -2.80
CA PHE A 70 20.42 -4.75 -3.94
C PHE A 70 19.80 -3.38 -4.29
N PRO A 71 20.59 -2.33 -4.50
CA PRO A 71 20.06 -0.99 -4.76
C PRO A 71 19.24 -0.91 -6.05
N GLN A 72 19.45 -1.80 -7.04
CA GLN A 72 18.70 -1.78 -8.29
C GLN A 72 17.20 -1.97 -8.08
N TYR A 73 16.77 -2.81 -7.14
CA TYR A 73 15.34 -3.03 -6.89
C TYR A 73 14.68 -1.83 -6.18
N ALA A 74 15.42 -1.14 -5.30
CA ALA A 74 14.94 0.09 -4.69
C ALA A 74 14.74 1.19 -5.76
N GLN A 75 15.69 1.29 -6.70
CA GLN A 75 15.61 2.23 -7.81
C GLN A 75 14.39 1.97 -8.72
N LEU A 76 14.13 0.70 -9.06
CA LEU A 76 12.93 0.31 -9.84
C LEU A 76 11.63 0.76 -9.16
N PHE A 77 11.55 0.72 -7.83
CA PHE A 77 10.38 1.19 -7.09
C PHE A 77 10.23 2.71 -7.14
N GLU A 78 11.33 3.45 -6.97
CA GLU A 78 11.34 4.92 -7.08
C GLU A 78 11.00 5.41 -8.49
N ASP A 79 11.39 4.66 -9.52
CA ASP A 79 11.05 4.92 -10.91
C ASP A 79 9.64 4.41 -11.28
N SER A 80 8.86 3.95 -10.28
CA SER A 80 7.49 3.45 -10.45
C SER A 80 7.36 2.30 -11.44
N GLN A 81 8.39 1.45 -11.56
CA GLN A 81 8.40 0.29 -12.47
C GLN A 81 7.81 -0.97 -11.83
N PHE A 82 7.37 -0.89 -10.58
CA PHE A 82 6.63 -1.95 -9.91
C PHE A 82 5.16 -1.97 -10.37
N PRO A 83 4.50 -3.15 -10.38
CA PRO A 83 5.00 -4.43 -9.90
C PRO A 83 5.93 -5.16 -10.88
N ILE A 84 6.89 -5.94 -10.34
CA ILE A 84 7.83 -6.78 -11.10
C ILE A 84 7.56 -8.28 -10.86
N ASP A 85 7.97 -9.13 -11.80
CA ASP A 85 7.95 -10.58 -11.59
C ASP A 85 9.12 -11.02 -10.67
N ILE A 86 8.79 -11.71 -9.58
CA ILE A 86 9.74 -12.18 -8.56
C ILE A 86 10.15 -13.65 -8.82
N SER A 87 9.41 -14.37 -9.68
CA SER A 87 9.72 -15.75 -10.06
C SER A 87 11.16 -15.94 -10.57
N PRO A 88 11.71 -15.07 -11.45
CA PRO A 88 13.09 -15.20 -11.90
C PRO A 88 14.10 -14.87 -10.80
N VAL A 89 13.80 -13.94 -9.89
CA VAL A 89 14.69 -13.52 -8.78
C VAL A 89 15.09 -14.70 -7.90
N LYS A 90 14.18 -15.67 -7.70
CA LYS A 90 14.49 -16.89 -6.94
C LYS A 90 15.47 -17.83 -7.65
N ARG A 91 15.51 -17.80 -8.99
CA ARG A 91 16.40 -18.64 -9.80
C ARG A 91 17.74 -17.95 -10.03
N ASP A 92 17.70 -16.65 -10.31
CA ASP A 92 18.89 -15.85 -10.60
C ASP A 92 19.79 -15.65 -9.37
N HIS A 93 19.25 -15.84 -8.16
CA HIS A 93 19.98 -15.76 -6.90
C HIS A 93 20.10 -17.11 -6.18
N ASP A 94 20.05 -18.22 -6.90
CA ASP A 94 20.27 -19.56 -6.35
C ASP A 94 21.67 -19.75 -5.72
N PHE A 95 22.64 -18.90 -6.09
CA PHE A 95 23.98 -18.81 -5.52
C PHE A 95 24.01 -18.18 -4.12
N LEU A 96 22.97 -17.44 -3.71
CA LEU A 96 22.87 -16.89 -2.37
C LEU A 96 22.34 -17.97 -1.41
N ASP A 97 22.79 -17.90 -0.15
CA ASP A 97 22.20 -18.74 0.88
C ASP A 97 20.68 -18.57 0.90
N LYS A 98 19.97 -19.68 1.09
CA LYS A 98 18.49 -19.70 1.11
C LYS A 98 17.92 -18.66 2.10
N ASP A 99 18.66 -18.40 3.16
CA ASP A 99 18.34 -17.43 4.21
C ASP A 99 18.43 -15.95 3.76
N LEU A 100 19.02 -15.67 2.59
CA LEU A 100 19.08 -14.33 1.99
C LEU A 100 18.05 -14.15 0.86
N VAL A 101 17.74 -15.21 0.12
CA VAL A 101 16.77 -15.18 -1.00
C VAL A 101 15.34 -14.97 -0.51
N GLU A 102 14.95 -15.62 0.58
CA GLU A 102 13.59 -15.52 1.10
C GLU A 102 13.26 -14.12 1.65
N PRO A 103 14.13 -13.46 2.44
CA PRO A 103 13.95 -12.05 2.81
C PRO A 103 13.89 -11.10 1.60
N LEU A 104 14.74 -11.30 0.59
CA LEU A 104 14.72 -10.50 -0.65
C LEU A 104 13.35 -10.60 -1.33
N CYS A 105 12.86 -11.82 -1.57
CA CYS A 105 11.56 -12.04 -2.18
C CYS A 105 10.42 -11.42 -1.37
N ARG A 106 10.51 -11.47 -0.03
CA ARG A 106 9.50 -10.85 0.85
C ARG A 106 9.46 -9.34 0.68
N ARG A 107 10.63 -8.67 0.63
CA ARG A 107 10.72 -7.22 0.41
C ARG A 107 10.20 -6.81 -0.97
N LEU A 108 10.53 -7.55 -2.02
CA LEU A 108 10.00 -7.30 -3.37
C LEU A 108 8.48 -7.47 -3.43
N ASN A 109 7.93 -8.47 -2.73
CA ASN A 109 6.47 -8.65 -2.64
C ASN A 109 5.78 -7.50 -1.90
N THR A 110 6.39 -6.96 -0.84
CA THR A 110 5.90 -5.75 -0.16
C THR A 110 5.85 -4.58 -1.15
N LEU A 111 6.91 -4.34 -1.92
CA LEU A 111 6.94 -3.26 -2.91
C LEU A 111 5.90 -3.46 -4.04
N ASN A 112 5.68 -4.69 -4.51
CA ASN A 112 4.62 -5.01 -5.49
C ASN A 112 3.22 -4.64 -4.95
N LYS A 113 2.94 -4.93 -3.67
CA LYS A 113 1.67 -4.56 -3.02
C LYS A 113 1.54 -3.05 -2.86
N CYS A 114 2.60 -2.39 -2.40
CA CYS A 114 2.65 -0.94 -2.23
C CYS A 114 2.43 -0.18 -3.54
N ALA A 115 3.02 -0.65 -4.65
CA ALA A 115 2.78 -0.07 -5.98
C ALA A 115 1.32 -0.22 -6.42
N SER A 116 0.70 -1.38 -6.14
CA SER A 116 -0.72 -1.62 -6.45
C SER A 116 -1.67 -0.71 -5.65
N MET A 117 -1.26 -0.27 -4.46
CA MET A 117 -2.01 0.67 -3.63
C MET A 117 -1.92 2.13 -4.11
N LYS A 118 -1.25 2.39 -5.26
CA LYS A 118 -1.01 3.73 -5.82
C LYS A 118 -0.47 4.70 -4.77
N LEU A 119 0.51 4.27 -3.98
CA LEU A 119 1.21 5.18 -3.10
C LEU A 119 1.91 6.24 -3.95
N ASP A 120 1.77 7.51 -3.59
CA ASP A 120 2.53 8.58 -4.24
C ASP A 120 3.98 8.46 -3.78
N VAL A 121 4.78 7.69 -4.52
CA VAL A 121 6.19 7.42 -4.21
C VAL A 121 7.05 8.62 -4.58
N ASN A 122 6.67 9.83 -4.16
CA ASN A 122 7.58 10.97 -4.10
C ASN A 122 8.48 10.80 -2.88
N LEU A 123 9.30 9.74 -2.90
CA LEU A 123 10.46 9.61 -2.03
C LEU A 123 11.34 10.81 -2.36
N ALA A 124 11.26 11.84 -1.51
CA ALA A 124 11.90 13.11 -1.74
C ALA A 124 13.37 12.88 -2.08
N LYS A 125 13.73 13.09 -3.35
CA LYS A 125 15.11 13.10 -3.90
C LYS A 125 15.97 14.24 -3.30
N LYS A 126 15.70 14.66 -2.06
CA LYS A 126 16.50 15.62 -1.30
C LYS A 126 17.62 14.88 -0.57
N LYS A 127 18.59 14.31 -1.30
CA LYS A 127 19.93 14.05 -0.76
C LYS A 127 20.99 13.61 -1.79
N LEU A 128 21.16 14.28 -2.93
CA LEU A 128 22.42 14.13 -3.69
C LEU A 128 22.73 15.26 -4.68
N GLU A 129 22.61 16.52 -4.27
CA GLU A 129 23.13 17.66 -5.06
C GLU A 129 23.94 18.57 -4.11
N LYS A 130 25.04 18.03 -3.57
CA LYS A 130 26.15 18.82 -3.01
C LYS A 130 27.46 18.06 -3.26
N SER A 131 27.81 17.91 -4.52
CA SER A 131 29.17 17.56 -4.95
C SER A 131 29.36 18.10 -6.35
N THR A 132 29.64 19.40 -6.45
CA THR A 132 30.47 20.06 -7.47
C THR A 132 30.37 21.57 -7.25
N ASN A 133 31.37 22.13 -6.57
CA ASN A 133 32.19 23.26 -7.01
C ASN A 133 33.17 23.65 -5.90
#